data_AF-A0A9D5ZSS4-F1
#
_entry.id   AF-A0A9D5ZSS4-F1
#
_cell.length_a   1.000
_cell.length_b   1.000
_cell.length_c   1.000
_cell.angle_alpha   90.00
_cell.angle_beta   90.00
_cell.angle_gamma   90.00
#
_symmetry.space_group_name_H-M   'P 1'
#
loop_
_entity.id
_entity.type
_entity.pdbx_description
1 polymer ?
#
loop_
_entity_poly.entity_id
_entity_poly.type
_entity_poly.pdbx_seq_one_letter_code
_entity_poly.pdbx_strand_id
1 'polypeptide(L)'
;MNCSLCLKINPNSNYVDEAILQGTSLRSIALRFKISRNTLARHKTHITKTLIETSLHTQIKELKEKTMSILNQVEQEKDYRAALLAIKEARVCLEALSKLEGEHKSDNKILSDPLPQSDKGIQINIIMP
;
A
#
# COMPACT_ATOMS: atom_id res chain seq x y z
N MET A 1 6.31 11.55 6.39
CA MET A 1 7.58 10.81 6.61
C MET A 1 8.56 11.15 5.50
N ASN A 2 9.59 11.98 5.74
CA ASN A 2 10.61 12.28 4.74
C ASN A 2 11.88 11.47 5.04
N CYS A 3 11.92 10.23 4.59
CA CYS A 3 13.16 9.45 4.58
C CYS A 3 13.89 9.71 3.27
N SER A 4 15.11 10.24 3.34
CA SER A 4 15.92 10.51 2.15
C SER A 4 16.38 9.24 1.41
N LEU A 5 16.32 8.07 2.04
CA LEU A 5 16.46 6.78 1.34
C LEU A 5 15.21 6.46 0.53
N CYS A 6 14.02 6.63 1.11
CA CYS A 6 12.74 6.39 0.43
C CYS A 6 12.45 7.38 -0.70
N LEU A 7 12.89 8.63 -0.57
CA LEU A 7 12.70 9.66 -1.59
C LEU A 7 13.69 9.53 -2.76
N LYS A 8 14.81 8.84 -2.57
CA LYS A 8 15.85 8.63 -3.60
C LYS A 8 15.63 7.35 -4.42
N ILE A 9 14.46 6.70 -4.32
CA ILE A 9 14.28 5.34 -4.85
C ILE A 9 14.37 5.29 -6.38
N ASN A 10 15.57 4.88 -6.80
CA ASN A 10 15.96 4.20 -8.04
C ASN A 10 15.98 2.67 -7.73
N PRO A 11 16.06 1.76 -8.72
CA PRO A 11 15.81 0.31 -8.56
C PRO A 11 16.78 -0.48 -7.65
N ASN A 12 17.76 0.17 -7.01
CA ASN A 12 18.68 -0.45 -6.04
C ASN A 12 18.19 -0.43 -4.58
N SER A 13 17.02 0.17 -4.29
CA SER A 13 16.42 0.20 -2.93
C SER A 13 16.22 -1.20 -2.34
N ASN A 14 15.87 -2.17 -3.20
CA ASN A 14 15.56 -3.52 -2.79
C ASN A 14 16.69 -4.19 -1.98
N TYR A 15 17.96 -3.94 -2.30
CA TYR A 15 19.07 -4.63 -1.63
C TYR A 15 19.31 -4.15 -0.19
N VAL A 16 19.04 -2.87 0.11
CA VAL A 16 19.15 -2.34 1.47
C VAL A 16 17.96 -2.81 2.30
N ASP A 17 16.77 -2.77 1.71
CA ASP A 17 15.52 -3.23 2.33
C ASP A 17 15.60 -4.73 2.65
N GLU A 18 16.05 -5.54 1.69
CA GLU A 18 16.26 -6.98 1.85
C GLU A 18 17.33 -7.29 2.91
N ALA A 19 18.47 -6.58 2.91
CA ALA A 19 19.50 -6.79 3.93
C ALA A 19 19.01 -6.45 5.35
N ILE A 20 18.13 -5.45 5.48
CA ILE A 20 17.46 -5.12 6.75
C ILE A 20 16.50 -6.24 7.17
N LEU A 21 15.70 -6.77 6.24
CA LEU A 21 14.77 -7.87 6.49
C LEU A 21 15.48 -9.17 6.89
N GLN A 22 16.63 -9.46 6.28
CA GLN A 22 17.47 -10.62 6.60
C GLN A 22 18.17 -10.49 7.97
N GLY A 23 17.97 -9.40 8.71
CA GLY A 23 18.56 -9.19 10.03
C GLY A 23 20.04 -8.79 10.01
N THR A 24 20.57 -8.38 8.85
CA THR A 24 21.96 -7.92 8.73
C THR A 24 22.18 -6.70 9.63
N SER A 25 23.32 -6.65 10.33
CA SER A 25 23.60 -5.53 11.24
C SER A 25 23.63 -4.19 10.49
N LEU A 26 22.98 -3.16 11.06
CA LEU A 26 22.96 -1.81 10.48
C LEU A 26 24.37 -1.23 10.27
N ARG A 27 25.34 -1.68 11.08
CA ARG A 27 26.76 -1.33 10.92
C ARG A 27 27.34 -1.90 9.62
N SER A 28 27.08 -3.18 9.32
CA SER A 28 27.54 -3.82 8.08
C SER A 28 26.91 -3.18 6.85
N ILE A 29 25.59 -2.95 6.90
CA ILE A 29 24.85 -2.28 5.81
C ILE A 29 25.39 -0.85 5.58
N ALA A 30 25.64 -0.09 6.66
CA ALA A 30 26.21 1.26 6.57
C ALA A 30 27.56 1.29 5.85
N LEU A 31 28.44 0.33 6.15
CA LEU A 31 29.75 0.21 5.52
C LEU A 31 29.63 -0.19 4.04
N ARG A 32 28.80 -1.20 3.75
CA ARG A 32 28.63 -1.75 2.40
C ARG A 32 28.02 -0.74 1.42
N PHE A 33 26.99 -0.02 1.87
CA PHE A 33 26.23 0.89 1.02
C PHE A 33 26.61 2.37 1.21
N LYS A 34 27.60 2.67 2.07
CA LYS A 34 28.05 4.03 2.42
C LYS A 34 26.90 4.94 2.89
N ILE A 35 25.98 4.37 3.67
CA ILE A 35 24.82 5.07 4.25
C ILE A 35 25.08 5.31 5.74
N SER A 36 24.68 6.47 6.27
CA SER A 36 24.82 6.73 7.70
C SER A 36 23.96 5.77 8.54
N ARG A 37 24.49 5.32 9.68
CA ARG A 37 23.74 4.44 10.61
C ARG A 37 22.44 5.08 11.11
N ASN A 38 22.42 6.40 11.32
CA ASN A 38 21.23 7.12 11.76
C ASN A 38 20.15 7.13 10.67
N THR A 39 20.56 7.30 9.40
CA THR A 39 19.65 7.18 8.25
C THR A 39 19.07 5.77 8.15
N LEU A 40 19.90 4.73 8.29
CA LEU A 40 19.43 3.33 8.29
C LEU A 40 18.52 2.99 9.48
N ALA A 41 18.79 3.53 10.66
CA ALA A 41 17.94 3.30 11.83
C ALA A 41 16.54 3.86 11.62
N ARG A 42 16.44 5.11 11.13
CA ARG A 42 15.17 5.73 10.76
C ARG A 42 14.49 5.04 9.59
N HIS A 43 15.26 4.48 8.66
CA HIS A 43 14.76 3.69 7.53
C HIS A 43 14.14 2.38 7.98
N LYS A 44 14.87 1.61 8.78
CA LYS A 44 14.43 0.33 9.35
C LYS A 44 13.07 0.45 10.03
N THR A 45 12.83 1.50 10.82
CA THR A 45 11.60 1.63 11.61
C THR A 45 10.33 1.73 10.77
N HIS A 46 10.37 2.36 9.59
CA HIS A 46 9.17 2.47 8.76
C HIS A 46 9.16 1.45 7.63
N ILE A 47 10.32 1.04 7.08
CA ILE A 47 10.37 0.04 6.02
C ILE A 47 9.84 -1.31 6.50
N THR A 48 10.10 -1.71 7.76
CA THR A 48 9.58 -2.98 8.30
C THR A 48 8.06 -2.96 8.42
N LYS A 49 7.47 -1.82 8.82
CA LYS A 49 6.00 -1.66 8.85
C LYS A 49 5.44 -1.81 7.43
N THR A 50 5.97 -1.03 6.49
CA THR A 50 5.50 -1.04 5.10
C THR A 50 5.71 -2.37 4.39
N LEU A 51 6.83 -3.09 4.63
CA LEU A 51 7.13 -4.37 3.98
C LEU A 51 6.27 -5.51 4.51
N ILE A 52 5.98 -5.53 5.81
CA ILE A 52 5.04 -6.51 6.37
C ILE A 52 3.67 -6.29 5.75
N GLU A 53 3.22 -5.05 5.68
CA GLU A 53 1.93 -4.68 5.08
C GLU A 53 1.86 -5.06 3.58
N THR A 54 2.90 -4.78 2.78
CA THR A 54 2.91 -5.16 1.36
C THR A 54 3.00 -6.67 1.15
N SER A 55 3.76 -7.39 1.98
CA SER A 55 3.85 -8.85 1.90
C SER A 55 2.52 -9.53 2.21
N LEU A 56 1.78 -9.02 3.19
CA LEU A 56 0.45 -9.52 3.55
C LEU A 56 -0.57 -9.18 2.46
N HIS A 57 -0.53 -7.96 1.92
CA HIS A 57 -1.38 -7.55 0.78
C HIS A 57 -1.16 -8.46 -0.43
N THR A 58 0.10 -8.80 -0.74
CA THR A 58 0.46 -9.71 -1.83
C THR A 58 -0.09 -11.13 -1.58
N GLN A 59 0.10 -11.67 -0.38
CA GLN A 59 -0.40 -13.01 -0.02
C GLN A 59 -1.93 -13.09 -0.11
N ILE A 60 -2.66 -12.08 0.36
CA ILE A 60 -4.12 -12.08 0.28
C ILE A 60 -4.59 -11.91 -1.17
N LYS A 61 -3.87 -11.14 -2.00
CA LYS A 61 -4.16 -11.03 -3.43
C LYS A 61 -3.99 -12.37 -4.16
N GLU A 62 -2.91 -13.09 -3.89
CA GLU A 62 -2.69 -14.44 -4.44
C GLU A 62 -3.79 -15.42 -3.99
N LEU A 63 -4.17 -15.36 -2.71
CA LEU A 63 -5.26 -16.20 -2.19
C LEU A 63 -6.60 -15.89 -2.87
N LYS A 64 -6.90 -14.60 -3.12
CA LYS A 64 -8.07 -14.18 -3.89
C LYS A 64 -8.04 -14.76 -5.31
N GLU A 65 -6.91 -14.66 -6.01
CA GLU A 65 -6.76 -15.18 -7.37
C GLU A 65 -6.96 -16.70 -7.44
N LYS A 66 -6.39 -17.46 -6.50
CA LYS A 66 -6.60 -18.91 -6.38
C LYS A 66 -8.07 -19.24 -6.12
N THR A 67 -8.72 -18.51 -5.23
CA THR A 67 -10.14 -18.72 -4.91
C THR A 67 -11.04 -18.46 -6.11
N MET A 68 -10.78 -17.40 -6.88
CA MET A 68 -11.48 -17.12 -8.13
C MET A 68 -11.24 -18.21 -9.18
N SER A 69 -10.03 -18.75 -9.27
CA SER A 69 -9.74 -19.89 -10.15
C SER A 69 -10.53 -21.14 -9.77
N ILE A 70 -10.64 -21.44 -8.48
CA ILE A 70 -11.45 -22.57 -7.98
C ILE A 70 -12.92 -22.32 -8.32
N LEU A 71 -13.44 -21.11 -8.05
CA LEU A 71 -14.81 -20.75 -8.37
C LEU A 71 -15.15 -21.03 -9.84
N ASN A 72 -14.29 -20.60 -10.77
CA ASN A 72 -14.49 -20.85 -12.20
C ASN A 72 -14.53 -22.35 -12.55
N GLN A 73 -13.78 -23.19 -11.83
CA GLN A 73 -13.76 -24.65 -12.05
C GLN A 73 -15.05 -25.30 -11.51
N VAL A 74 -15.47 -24.98 -10.29
CA VAL A 74 -16.70 -25.57 -9.71
C VAL A 74 -17.97 -25.06 -10.38
N GLU A 75 -17.97 -23.86 -10.97
CA GLU A 75 -19.06 -23.41 -11.84
C GLU A 75 -19.20 -24.29 -13.10
N GLN A 76 -18.08 -24.76 -13.68
CA GLN A 76 -18.11 -25.67 -14.83
C GLN A 76 -18.59 -27.07 -14.45
N GLU A 77 -18.21 -27.54 -13.26
CA GLU A 77 -18.61 -28.85 -12.72
C GLU A 77 -20.04 -28.88 -12.16
N LYS A 78 -20.73 -27.71 -12.09
CA LYS A 78 -22.06 -27.52 -11.50
C LYS A 78 -22.16 -27.95 -10.02
N ASP A 79 -21.04 -27.98 -9.30
CA ASP A 79 -21.06 -28.16 -7.85
C ASP A 79 -21.35 -26.82 -7.15
N TYR A 80 -22.65 -26.55 -7.01
CA TYR A 80 -23.15 -25.32 -6.39
C TYR A 80 -22.73 -25.15 -4.93
N ARG A 81 -22.44 -26.23 -4.18
CA ARG A 81 -22.02 -26.12 -2.77
C ARG A 81 -20.58 -25.65 -2.67
N ALA A 82 -19.70 -26.24 -3.47
CA ALA A 82 -18.31 -25.82 -3.49
C ALA A 82 -18.14 -24.42 -4.10
N ALA A 83 -18.98 -24.04 -5.08
CA ALA A 83 -19.04 -22.67 -5.60
C ALA A 83 -19.40 -21.64 -4.51
N LEU A 84 -20.44 -21.92 -3.70
CA LEU A 84 -20.82 -21.03 -2.58
C LEU A 84 -19.72 -20.88 -1.52
N LEU A 85 -18.98 -21.95 -1.23
CA LEU A 85 -17.84 -21.90 -0.31
C LEU A 85 -16.70 -21.05 -0.88
N ALA A 86 -16.37 -21.20 -2.16
CA ALA A 86 -15.36 -20.39 -2.83
C ALA A 86 -15.75 -18.89 -2.84
N ILE A 87 -17.02 -18.56 -3.13
CA ILE A 87 -17.51 -17.17 -3.07
C ILE A 87 -17.36 -16.60 -1.65
N LYS A 88 -17.70 -17.39 -0.62
CA LYS A 88 -17.55 -16.97 0.78
C LYS A 88 -16.09 -16.65 1.11
N GLU A 89 -15.17 -17.49 0.68
CA GLU A 89 -13.73 -17.30 0.93
C GLU A 89 -13.19 -16.09 0.16
N ALA A 90 -13.62 -15.89 -1.09
CA ALA A 90 -13.25 -14.72 -1.89
C ALA A 90 -13.69 -13.42 -1.23
N ARG A 91 -14.91 -13.39 -0.66
CA ARG A 91 -15.42 -12.24 0.09
C ARG A 91 -14.58 -11.97 1.35
N VAL A 92 -14.22 -13.01 2.11
CA VAL A 92 -13.36 -12.86 3.31
C VAL A 92 -11.99 -12.29 2.93
N CYS A 93 -11.40 -12.74 1.83
CA CYS A 93 -10.15 -12.17 1.31
C CYS A 93 -10.30 -10.69 0.96
N LEU A 94 -11.39 -10.30 0.30
CA LEU A 94 -11.67 -8.90 -0.05
C LEU A 94 -11.88 -8.01 1.18
N GLU A 95 -12.56 -8.51 2.21
CA GLU A 95 -12.71 -7.80 3.48
C GLU A 95 -11.35 -7.58 4.17
N ALA A 96 -10.48 -8.60 4.15
CA ALA A 96 -9.13 -8.49 4.69
C ALA A 96 -8.28 -7.45 3.92
N LEU A 97 -8.32 -7.47 2.58
CA LEU A 97 -7.64 -6.46 1.76
C LEU A 97 -8.16 -5.05 2.05
N SER A 98 -9.48 -4.89 2.17
CA SER A 98 -10.10 -3.59 2.41
C SER A 98 -9.72 -3.00 3.76
N LYS A 99 -9.57 -3.85 4.80
CA LYS A 99 -9.10 -3.41 6.13
C LYS A 99 -7.66 -2.94 6.09
N LEU A 100 -6.77 -3.71 5.47
CA LEU A 100 -5.37 -3.33 5.30
C LEU A 100 -5.25 -2.02 4.52
N GLU A 101 -5.92 -1.89 3.38
CA GLU A 101 -5.92 -0.65 2.58
C GLU A 101 -6.54 0.55 3.31
N GLY A 102 -7.54 0.32 4.17
CA GLY A 102 -8.15 1.34 5.02
C GLY A 102 -7.21 1.87 6.09
N GLU A 103 -6.45 0.98 6.75
CA GLU A 103 -5.43 1.34 7.76
C GLU A 103 -4.30 2.19 7.17
N HIS A 104 -3.94 1.97 5.90
CA HIS A 104 -2.97 2.80 5.19
C HIS A 104 -3.48 4.21 4.83
N LYS A 105 -4.77 4.38 4.56
CA LYS A 105 -5.35 5.70 4.24
C LYS A 105 -5.51 6.59 5.47
N SER A 106 -5.76 6.01 6.65
CA SER A 106 -5.86 6.77 7.90
C SER A 106 -4.54 7.45 8.32
N ASP A 107 -3.40 6.86 7.97
CA ASP A 107 -2.07 7.42 8.28
C ASP A 107 -1.67 8.58 7.35
N ASN A 108 -2.44 8.84 6.28
CA ASN A 108 -2.15 9.85 5.25
C ASN A 108 -3.11 11.06 5.26
N LYS A 109 -3.77 11.34 6.40
CA LYS A 109 -4.61 12.54 6.56
C LYS A 109 -3.81 13.74 7.10
N ILE A 110 -2.85 14.23 6.32
CA ILE A 110 -2.41 15.64 6.37
C ILE A 110 -2.22 16.10 4.91
N LEU A 111 -2.90 17.20 4.58
CA LEU A 111 -3.00 17.88 3.26
C LEU A 111 -3.94 17.25 2.22
N SER A 112 -5.24 17.35 2.50
CA SER A 112 -6.12 17.96 1.50
C SER A 112 -6.72 19.21 2.13
N ASP A 113 -6.04 20.34 1.96
CA ASP A 113 -6.65 21.65 2.21
C ASP A 113 -7.96 21.73 1.39
N PRO A 114 -9.03 22.33 1.93
CA PRO A 114 -10.23 22.54 1.15
C PRO A 114 -9.90 23.41 -0.07
N LEU A 115 -10.35 22.94 -1.24
CA LEU A 115 -10.33 23.67 -2.51
C LEU A 115 -10.75 25.14 -2.27
N PRO A 116 -10.02 26.14 -2.79
CA PRO A 116 -10.45 27.53 -2.67
C PRO A 116 -11.81 27.68 -3.35
N GLN A 117 -12.82 28.04 -2.57
CA GLN A 117 -14.13 28.38 -3.10
C GLN A 117 -13.94 29.61 -4.00
N SER A 118 -14.25 29.43 -5.29
CA SER A 118 -14.27 30.51 -6.27
C SER A 118 -15.43 31.45 -5.97
N ASP A 119 -15.22 32.34 -5.02
CA ASP A 119 -16.17 33.38 -4.66
C ASP A 119 -15.87 34.63 -5.49
N LYS A 120 -16.40 34.66 -6.72
CA LYS A 120 -16.61 35.89 -7.49
C LYS A 120 -17.85 35.72 -8.38
N GLY A 121 -19.01 36.00 -7.79
CA GLY A 121 -20.16 36.46 -8.57
C GLY A 121 -19.75 37.73 -9.32
N ILE A 122 -19.67 37.65 -10.64
CA ILE A 122 -19.55 38.82 -11.51
C ILE A 122 -20.91 39.51 -11.49
N GLN A 123 -21.04 40.62 -10.75
CA GLN A 123 -22.14 41.55 -10.94
C GLN A 123 -21.89 42.34 -12.23
N ILE A 124 -22.56 41.95 -13.31
CA ILE A 124 -22.65 42.76 -14.52
C ILE A 124 -23.73 43.82 -14.24
N ASN A 125 -23.32 45.04 -13.91
CA ASN A 125 -24.21 46.19 -13.89
C ASN A 125 -24.43 46.64 -15.34
N ILE A 126 -25.59 46.33 -15.91
CA ILE A 126 -26.04 46.92 -17.17
C ILE A 126 -26.53 48.33 -16.85
N ILE A 127 -25.73 49.34 -17.18
CA ILE A 127 -26.14 50.75 -17.21
C ILE A 127 -26.66 51.02 -18.62
N MET A 128 -27.96 51.30 -18.73
CA MET A 128 -28.62 51.76 -19.93
C MET A 128 -29.01 53.23 -19.73
N PRO A 129 -28.65 54.14 -20.65
CA PRO A 129 -29.50 55.27 -21.01
C PRO A 129 -30.39 54.92 -22.20
#